data_AF-A0A6G2KA52-F1
#
_entry.id   AF-A0A6G2KA52-F1
#
_cell.length_a   1.000
_cell.length_b   1.000
_cell.length_c   1.000
_cell.angle_alpha   90.00
_cell.angle_beta   90.00
_cell.angle_gamma   90.00
#
_symmetry.space_group_name_H-M   'P 1'
#
loop_
_entity.id
_entity.type
_entity.pdbx_description
1 polymer ?
#
loop_
_entity_poly.entity_id
_entity_poly.type
_entity_poly.pdbx_seq_one_letter_code
_entity_poly.pdbx_strand_id
1 'polypeptide(L)'
;PLITEMGHRLQNTVVSFCIMPFRFERDRIFNSGVALRRIQTSSNSLIILDNDSLLECNPKLTIEECYRVANDITVGVLASFGSAQLSGQHIVAAGPERDDMDESLHDAIKMLYATAPPSSIKRSIIHVAGSMPVGTIEEISKLTLGVTDAAVEVVTDHDDTRVILVSELSALSKFDAYDPLSDISTKLDDEYPDGVGMRIFTEVDNLE
;
A
#
# COMPACT_ATOMS: atom_id res chain seq x y z
N PRO A 1 10.57 -7.41 -6.67
CA PRO A 1 11.86 -7.00 -6.06
C PRO A 1 13.04 -6.90 -7.04
N LEU A 2 13.41 -7.99 -7.75
CA LEU A 2 14.57 -7.97 -8.64
C LEU A 2 14.44 -6.94 -9.78
N ILE A 3 13.26 -6.83 -10.39
CA ILE A 3 13.00 -5.83 -11.44
C ILE A 3 13.10 -4.41 -10.88
N THR A 4 12.53 -4.17 -9.70
CA THR A 4 12.63 -2.89 -8.99
C THR A 4 14.09 -2.51 -8.75
N GLU A 5 14.90 -3.45 -8.24
CA GLU A 5 16.33 -3.26 -7.98
C GLU A 5 17.11 -2.96 -9.28
N MET A 6 16.83 -3.70 -10.35
CA MET A 6 17.44 -3.44 -11.66
C MET A 6 17.09 -2.05 -12.19
N GLY A 7 15.83 -1.64 -12.12
CA GLY A 7 15.39 -0.30 -12.52
C GLY A 7 16.09 0.79 -11.72
N HIS A 8 16.18 0.61 -10.40
CA HIS A 8 16.88 1.53 -9.51
C HIS A 8 18.36 1.66 -9.86
N ARG A 9 19.06 0.53 -10.08
CA ARG A 9 20.48 0.51 -10.46
C ARG A 9 20.76 1.17 -11.81
N LEU A 10 19.80 1.13 -12.73
CA LEU A 10 19.88 1.82 -14.01
C LEU A 10 19.50 3.31 -13.92
N GLN A 11 19.25 3.83 -12.72
CA GLN A 11 18.82 5.20 -12.47
C GLN A 11 17.49 5.58 -13.14
N ASN A 12 16.62 4.59 -13.36
CA ASN A 12 15.25 4.86 -13.81
C ASN A 12 14.39 5.31 -12.63
N THR A 13 13.37 6.11 -12.89
CA THR A 13 12.28 6.34 -11.92
C THR A 13 11.45 5.07 -11.81
N VAL A 14 11.49 4.41 -10.65
CA VAL A 14 10.78 3.17 -10.38
C VAL A 14 9.53 3.45 -9.54
N VAL A 15 8.38 3.17 -10.14
CA VAL A 15 7.09 3.16 -9.46
C VAL A 15 6.67 1.71 -9.28
N SER A 16 6.48 1.29 -8.02
CA SER A 16 6.10 -0.07 -7.68
C SER A 16 4.67 -0.09 -7.16
N PHE A 17 3.82 -0.90 -7.78
CA PHE A 17 2.47 -1.18 -7.30
C PHE A 17 2.45 -2.55 -6.64
N CYS A 18 1.98 -2.63 -5.40
CA CYS A 18 1.95 -3.84 -4.59
C CYS A 18 0.55 -4.08 -4.04
N ILE A 19 0.06 -5.31 -4.13
CA ILE A 19 -1.21 -5.72 -3.55
C ILE A 19 -0.90 -6.65 -2.39
N MET A 20 -1.28 -6.25 -1.18
CA MET A 20 -1.12 -7.06 0.02
C MET A 20 -2.26 -8.09 0.11
N PRO A 21 -1.97 -9.31 0.55
CA PRO A 21 -2.93 -10.41 0.57
C PRO A 21 -3.97 -10.25 1.69
N PHE A 22 -5.02 -11.07 1.66
CA PHE A 22 -5.99 -11.15 2.75
C PHE A 22 -5.38 -11.83 3.98
N ARG A 23 -5.87 -11.53 5.20
CA ARG A 23 -5.37 -12.13 6.45
C ARG A 23 -5.50 -13.65 6.52
N PHE A 24 -6.43 -14.26 5.78
CA PHE A 24 -6.58 -15.71 5.72
C PHE A 24 -5.52 -16.40 4.84
N GLU A 25 -4.83 -15.67 3.96
CA GLU A 25 -3.76 -16.19 3.07
C GLU A 25 -2.40 -16.18 3.79
N ARG A 26 -2.29 -16.88 4.93
CA ARG A 26 -1.15 -16.76 5.87
C ARG A 26 0.24 -16.91 5.22
N ASP A 27 0.42 -17.89 4.34
CA ASP A 27 1.72 -18.10 3.66
C ASP A 27 2.09 -16.93 2.74
N ARG A 28 1.09 -16.23 2.19
CA ARG A 28 1.32 -15.06 1.34
C ARG A 28 1.69 -13.84 2.16
N ILE A 29 1.12 -13.66 3.35
CA ILE A 29 1.40 -12.51 4.23
C ILE A 29 2.90 -12.38 4.49
N PHE A 30 3.52 -13.46 4.95
CA PHE A 30 4.96 -13.49 5.24
C PHE A 30 5.81 -13.19 4.00
N ASN A 31 5.56 -13.91 2.91
CA ASN A 31 6.30 -13.74 1.66
C ASN A 31 6.14 -12.32 1.09
N SER A 32 4.93 -11.74 1.19
CA SER A 32 4.64 -10.36 0.79
C SER A 32 5.37 -9.36 1.68
N GLY A 33 5.45 -9.57 3.00
CA GLY A 33 6.22 -8.71 3.90
C GLY A 33 7.70 -8.64 3.51
N VAL A 34 8.34 -9.79 3.34
CA VAL A 34 9.75 -9.89 2.92
C VAL A 34 9.96 -9.23 1.54
N ALA A 35 9.04 -9.46 0.59
CA ALA A 35 9.13 -8.87 -0.74
C ALA A 35 8.93 -7.35 -0.73
N LEU A 36 7.95 -6.86 0.04
CA LEU A 36 7.60 -5.45 0.15
C LEU A 36 8.77 -4.63 0.67
N ARG A 37 9.45 -5.11 1.72
CA ARG A 37 10.63 -4.44 2.28
C ARG A 37 11.74 -4.25 1.25
N ARG A 38 12.00 -5.28 0.43
CA ARG A 38 12.99 -5.20 -0.67
C ARG A 38 12.54 -4.27 -1.80
N ILE A 39 11.24 -4.17 -2.06
CA ILE A 39 10.68 -3.25 -3.04
C ILE A 39 10.79 -1.81 -2.55
N GLN A 40 10.47 -1.56 -1.27
CA GLN A 40 10.49 -0.26 -0.62
C GLN A 40 11.88 0.40 -0.71
N THR A 41 12.96 -0.36 -0.54
CA THR A 41 14.34 0.20 -0.61
C THR A 41 14.78 0.59 -2.01
N SER A 42 14.16 0.04 -3.06
CA SER A 42 14.55 0.25 -4.45
C SER A 42 13.53 1.04 -5.28
N SER A 43 12.41 1.46 -4.68
CA SER A 43 11.36 2.20 -5.39
C SER A 43 11.46 3.70 -5.11
N ASN A 44 11.28 4.54 -6.14
CA ASN A 44 11.08 5.97 -5.95
C ASN A 44 9.68 6.26 -5.38
N SER A 45 8.70 5.48 -5.83
CA SER A 45 7.33 5.52 -5.36
C SER A 45 6.81 4.10 -5.17
N LEU A 46 6.23 3.83 -4.00
CA LEU A 46 5.62 2.55 -3.66
C LEU A 46 4.15 2.79 -3.37
N ILE A 47 3.27 2.10 -4.08
CA ILE A 47 1.82 2.20 -3.91
C ILE A 47 1.30 0.84 -3.47
N ILE A 48 0.55 0.83 -2.37
CA ILE A 48 0.10 -0.38 -1.72
C ILE A 48 -1.42 -0.40 -1.67
N LEU A 49 -2.01 -1.49 -2.16
CA LEU A 49 -3.41 -1.81 -1.97
C LEU A 49 -3.54 -2.92 -0.94
N ASP A 50 -4.32 -2.69 0.12
CA ASP A 50 -4.51 -3.66 1.20
C ASP A 50 -5.81 -4.43 1.04
N ASN A 51 -5.75 -5.64 0.46
CA ASN A 51 -6.93 -6.47 0.28
C ASN A 51 -7.59 -6.84 1.61
N ASP A 52 -6.82 -6.95 2.70
CA ASP A 52 -7.36 -7.24 4.03
C ASP A 52 -8.26 -6.10 4.51
N SER A 53 -7.77 -4.86 4.43
CA SER A 53 -8.57 -3.67 4.75
C SER A 53 -9.80 -3.54 3.84
N LEU A 54 -9.67 -3.84 2.54
CA LEU A 54 -10.79 -3.80 1.60
C LEU A 54 -11.90 -4.77 2.03
N LEU A 55 -11.57 -6.01 2.39
CA LEU A 55 -12.53 -7.01 2.84
C LEU A 55 -13.13 -6.68 4.21
N GLU A 56 -12.32 -6.24 5.17
CA GLU A 56 -12.79 -5.86 6.51
C GLU A 56 -13.76 -4.68 6.47
N CYS A 57 -13.52 -3.72 5.57
CA CYS A 57 -14.40 -2.59 5.40
C CYS A 57 -15.70 -2.95 4.68
N ASN A 58 -15.67 -3.99 3.84
CA ASN A 58 -16.76 -4.42 2.97
C ASN A 58 -17.13 -5.90 3.20
N PRO A 59 -17.61 -6.28 4.40
CA PRO A 59 -17.80 -7.69 4.79
C PRO A 59 -18.89 -8.44 4.01
N LYS A 60 -19.67 -7.74 3.19
CA LYS A 60 -20.70 -8.32 2.32
C LYS A 60 -20.12 -8.82 0.98
N LEU A 61 -18.93 -8.37 0.60
CA LEU A 61 -18.29 -8.80 -0.63
C LEU A 61 -17.76 -10.22 -0.48
N THR A 62 -17.91 -11.00 -1.54
CA THR A 62 -17.18 -12.26 -1.71
C THR A 62 -15.71 -11.99 -2.03
N ILE A 63 -14.86 -13.01 -1.85
CA ILE A 63 -13.42 -12.90 -2.17
C ILE A 63 -13.21 -12.53 -3.66
N GLU A 64 -13.99 -13.11 -4.57
CA GLU A 64 -13.91 -12.83 -6.00
C GLU A 64 -14.30 -11.38 -6.32
N GLU A 65 -15.33 -10.85 -5.65
CA GLU A 65 -15.70 -9.44 -5.78
C GLU A 65 -14.65 -8.51 -5.22
N CYS A 66 -14.02 -8.85 -4.08
CA CYS A 66 -12.89 -8.08 -3.56
C CYS A 66 -11.72 -8.03 -4.55
N TYR A 67 -11.38 -9.15 -5.20
CA TYR A 67 -10.35 -9.16 -6.24
C TYR A 67 -10.74 -8.30 -7.44
N ARG A 68 -12.00 -8.34 -7.88
CA ARG A 68 -12.50 -7.47 -8.95
C ARG A 68 -12.35 -5.99 -8.58
N VAL A 69 -12.86 -5.60 -7.42
CA VAL A 69 -12.78 -4.23 -6.90
C VAL A 69 -11.31 -3.78 -6.78
N ALA A 70 -10.43 -4.63 -6.24
CA ALA A 70 -9.00 -4.33 -6.12
C ALA A 70 -8.33 -4.09 -7.49
N ASN A 71 -8.67 -4.88 -8.50
CA ASN A 71 -8.16 -4.71 -9.86
C ASN A 71 -8.69 -3.41 -10.50
N ASP A 72 -9.99 -3.13 -10.35
CA ASP A 72 -10.60 -1.91 -10.89
C ASP A 72 -9.98 -0.65 -10.27
N ILE A 73 -9.78 -0.66 -8.95
CA ILE A 73 -9.07 0.40 -8.24
C ILE A 73 -7.64 0.54 -8.78
N THR A 74 -6.93 -0.57 -8.98
CA THR A 74 -5.56 -0.54 -9.49
C THR A 74 -5.49 0.14 -10.87
N VAL A 75 -6.43 -0.18 -11.76
CA VAL A 75 -6.52 0.46 -13.09
C VAL A 75 -6.84 1.95 -12.97
N GLY A 76 -7.83 2.34 -12.15
CA GLY A 76 -8.19 3.74 -11.95
C GLY A 76 -7.07 4.59 -11.37
N VAL A 77 -6.34 4.05 -10.39
CA VAL A 77 -5.16 4.72 -9.83
C VAL A 77 -4.08 4.84 -10.91
N LEU A 78 -3.77 3.76 -11.64
CA LEU A 78 -2.80 3.77 -12.76
C LEU A 78 -3.10 4.84 -13.82
N ALA A 79 -4.36 5.00 -14.22
CA ALA A 79 -4.79 6.04 -15.14
C ALA A 79 -4.54 7.47 -14.59
N SER A 80 -4.63 7.63 -13.27
CA SER A 80 -4.47 8.90 -12.56
C SER A 80 -3.02 9.33 -12.33
N PHE A 81 -2.04 8.41 -12.39
CA PHE A 81 -0.62 8.75 -12.16
C PHE A 81 0.00 9.64 -13.24
N GLY A 82 -0.62 9.74 -14.43
CA GLY A 82 -0.09 10.57 -15.52
C GLY A 82 0.07 12.05 -15.14
N SER A 83 -0.71 12.53 -14.17
CA SER A 83 -0.73 13.94 -13.73
C SER A 83 -0.01 14.20 -12.39
N ALA A 84 0.13 13.20 -11.53
CA ALA A 84 0.62 13.37 -10.15
C ALA A 84 2.07 12.89 -9.97
N GLN A 85 2.94 13.77 -9.49
CA GLN A 85 4.32 13.42 -9.12
C GLN A 85 4.31 12.72 -7.77
N LEU A 86 4.27 11.39 -7.78
CA LEU A 86 4.22 10.55 -6.57
C LEU A 86 5.62 10.07 -6.21
N SER A 87 6.05 10.38 -4.99
CA SER A 87 7.31 9.92 -4.40
C SER A 87 7.05 9.47 -2.98
N GLY A 88 7.79 8.47 -2.51
CA GLY A 88 7.59 7.93 -1.17
C GLY A 88 6.64 6.74 -1.18
N GLN A 89 5.85 6.61 -0.12
CA GLN A 89 5.07 5.41 0.15
C GLN A 89 3.61 5.81 0.27
N HIS A 90 2.77 5.21 -0.57
CA HIS A 90 1.37 5.52 -0.69
C HIS A 90 0.54 4.29 -0.41
N ILE A 91 -0.61 4.49 0.22
CA ILE A 91 -1.67 3.49 0.32
C ILE A 91 -2.85 3.94 -0.51
N VAL A 92 -3.50 2.96 -1.13
CA VAL A 92 -4.75 3.16 -1.86
C VAL A 92 -5.89 2.69 -0.98
N ALA A 93 -6.88 3.56 -0.81
CA ALA A 93 -8.09 3.28 -0.08
C ALA A 93 -9.31 3.66 -0.92
N ALA A 94 -10.20 2.70 -1.15
CA ALA A 94 -11.42 2.89 -1.91
C ALA A 94 -12.45 1.83 -1.51
N GLY A 95 -13.73 2.18 -1.65
CA GLY A 95 -14.83 1.22 -1.57
C GLY A 95 -15.10 0.52 -2.90
N PRO A 96 -16.05 -0.44 -2.91
CA PRO A 96 -16.71 -0.86 -4.14
C PRO A 96 -17.38 0.34 -4.83
N GLU A 97 -17.75 0.17 -6.09
CA GLU A 97 -18.55 1.16 -6.80
C GLU A 97 -19.90 1.40 -6.11
N ARG A 98 -20.30 2.67 -6.01
CA ARG A 98 -21.52 3.11 -5.32
C ARG A 98 -22.21 4.17 -6.17
N ASP A 99 -23.54 4.17 -6.13
CA ASP A 99 -24.35 5.27 -6.68
C ASP A 99 -24.21 6.54 -5.83
N ASP A 100 -23.93 6.38 -4.53
CA ASP A 100 -23.79 7.47 -3.55
C ASP A 100 -22.32 7.77 -3.26
N MET A 101 -21.94 9.03 -3.43
CA MET A 101 -20.57 9.50 -3.23
C MET A 101 -20.15 9.64 -1.78
N ASP A 102 -21.09 9.94 -0.87
CA ASP A 102 -20.80 9.97 0.55
C ASP A 102 -20.54 8.56 1.06
N GLU A 103 -21.25 7.55 0.55
CA GLU A 103 -20.94 6.15 0.82
C GLU A 103 -19.56 5.75 0.27
N SER A 104 -19.25 6.15 -0.96
CA SER A 104 -17.94 5.86 -1.59
C SER A 104 -16.77 6.49 -0.82
N LEU A 105 -16.91 7.77 -0.44
CA LEU A 105 -15.93 8.49 0.37
C LEU A 105 -15.80 7.88 1.76
N HIS A 106 -16.92 7.53 2.40
CA HIS A 106 -16.92 6.90 3.71
C HIS A 106 -16.20 5.55 3.70
N ASP A 107 -16.46 4.70 2.69
CA ASP A 107 -15.75 3.42 2.53
C ASP A 107 -14.24 3.63 2.30
N ALA A 108 -13.86 4.64 1.52
CA ALA A 108 -12.46 5.00 1.30
C ALA A 108 -11.77 5.47 2.59
N ILE A 109 -12.40 6.35 3.39
CA ILE A 109 -11.87 6.80 4.67
C ILE A 109 -11.76 5.64 5.66
N LYS A 110 -12.77 4.76 5.72
CA LYS A 110 -12.78 3.58 6.58
C LYS A 110 -11.61 2.65 6.25
N MET A 111 -11.38 2.40 4.95
CA MET A 111 -10.26 1.58 4.48
C MET A 111 -8.90 2.24 4.75
N LEU A 112 -8.82 3.57 4.59
CA LEU A 112 -7.62 4.35 4.91
C LEU A 112 -7.22 4.16 6.38
N TYR A 113 -8.17 4.30 7.30
CA TYR A 113 -7.92 4.15 8.74
C TYR A 113 -7.76 2.71 9.22
N ALA A 114 -8.30 1.73 8.49
CA ALA A 114 -7.98 0.32 8.72
C ALA A 114 -6.53 -0.03 8.32
N THR A 115 -5.90 0.80 7.49
CA THR A 115 -4.55 0.57 6.95
C THR A 115 -3.50 1.39 7.67
N ALA A 116 -3.78 2.66 7.98
CA ALA A 116 -2.82 3.57 8.57
C ALA A 116 -3.48 4.49 9.63
N PRO A 117 -2.78 4.79 10.74
CA PRO A 117 -3.28 5.75 11.71
C PRO A 117 -3.33 7.16 11.09
N PRO A 118 -4.33 8.00 11.43
CA PRO A 118 -4.47 9.33 10.85
C PRO A 118 -3.21 10.19 10.93
N SER A 119 -2.49 10.11 12.06
CA SER A 119 -1.26 10.87 12.32
C SER A 119 -0.08 10.50 11.42
N SER A 120 -0.16 9.39 10.69
CA SER A 120 0.91 8.96 9.78
C SER A 120 0.75 9.49 8.35
N ILE A 121 -0.41 10.06 8.01
CA ILE A 121 -0.77 10.53 6.68
C ILE A 121 -0.21 11.94 6.46
N LYS A 122 0.60 12.13 5.41
CA LYS A 122 1.23 13.42 5.08
C LYS A 122 0.46 14.19 4.02
N ARG A 123 -0.04 13.48 3.02
CA ARG A 123 -0.70 14.02 1.82
C ARG A 123 -1.71 12.99 1.34
N SER A 124 -2.86 13.44 0.83
CA SER A 124 -3.87 12.55 0.24
C SER A 124 -4.32 13.11 -1.09
N ILE A 125 -4.19 12.33 -2.15
CA ILE A 125 -4.76 12.65 -3.46
C ILE A 125 -6.10 11.96 -3.53
N ILE A 126 -7.15 12.71 -3.85
CA ILE A 126 -8.49 12.20 -4.09
C ILE A 126 -8.67 12.09 -5.60
N HIS A 127 -8.80 10.87 -6.08
CA HIS A 127 -9.30 10.64 -7.42
C HIS A 127 -10.80 10.45 -7.34
N VAL A 128 -11.54 11.32 -8.02
CA VAL A 128 -13.00 11.28 -8.12
C VAL A 128 -13.34 10.95 -9.57
N ALA A 129 -13.63 9.68 -9.81
CA ALA A 129 -14.10 9.23 -11.12
C ALA A 129 -15.59 9.55 -11.26
N GLY A 130 -16.01 10.03 -12.44
CA GLY A 130 -17.39 10.34 -12.79
C GLY A 130 -17.68 11.80 -13.14
N SER A 131 -18.70 12.01 -13.98
CA SER A 131 -19.21 13.34 -14.35
C SER A 131 -20.05 13.93 -13.22
N MET A 132 -19.49 14.86 -12.44
CA MET A 132 -20.20 15.47 -11.31
C MET A 132 -20.11 16.99 -11.22
N PRO A 133 -21.06 17.65 -10.51
CA PRO A 133 -21.01 19.08 -10.26
C PRO A 133 -19.77 19.46 -9.44
N VAL A 134 -19.16 20.59 -9.79
CA VAL A 134 -17.98 21.14 -9.07
C VAL A 134 -18.26 21.37 -7.59
N GLY A 135 -19.51 21.68 -7.20
CA GLY A 135 -19.89 21.83 -5.79
C GLY A 135 -19.71 20.53 -4.98
N THR A 136 -20.04 19.38 -5.56
CA THR A 136 -19.85 18.06 -4.92
C THR A 136 -18.37 17.75 -4.74
N ILE A 137 -17.54 18.10 -5.74
CA ILE A 137 -16.08 17.97 -5.64
C ILE A 137 -15.53 18.82 -4.48
N GLU A 138 -16.00 20.05 -4.32
CA GLU A 138 -15.58 20.94 -3.23
C GLU A 138 -16.00 20.40 -1.86
N GLU A 139 -17.21 19.82 -1.74
CA GLU A 139 -17.68 19.17 -0.53
C GLU A 139 -16.82 17.96 -0.15
N ILE A 140 -16.54 17.06 -1.10
CA ILE A 140 -15.67 15.89 -0.89
C ILE A 140 -14.27 16.32 -0.44
N SER A 141 -13.71 17.35 -1.08
CA SER A 141 -12.40 17.89 -0.72
C SER A 141 -12.39 18.42 0.72
N LYS A 142 -13.41 19.19 1.13
CA LYS A 142 -13.56 19.70 2.49
C LYS A 142 -13.75 18.60 3.53
N LEU A 143 -14.56 17.59 3.23
CA LEU A 143 -14.76 16.45 4.13
C LEU A 143 -13.46 15.68 4.34
N THR A 144 -12.71 15.45 3.26
CA THR A 144 -11.42 14.75 3.34
C THR A 144 -10.37 15.57 4.08
N LEU A 145 -10.33 16.90 3.93
CA LEU A 145 -9.49 17.80 4.73
C LEU A 145 -9.88 17.83 6.21
N GLY A 146 -11.16 17.67 6.52
CA GLY A 146 -11.62 17.59 7.91
C GLY A 146 -11.26 16.27 8.59
N VAL A 147 -11.04 15.23 7.78
CA VAL A 147 -10.70 13.88 8.24
C VAL A 147 -9.18 13.70 8.27
N THR A 148 -8.48 14.18 7.26
CA THR A 148 -7.03 14.07 7.10
C THR A 148 -6.37 15.43 7.28
N ASP A 149 -5.30 15.54 8.08
CA ASP A 149 -4.51 16.78 8.22
C ASP A 149 -3.63 17.05 6.97
N ALA A 150 -4.00 16.48 5.82
CA ALA A 150 -3.17 16.31 4.65
C ALA A 150 -3.63 17.22 3.49
N ALA A 151 -2.68 17.66 2.67
CA ALA A 151 -3.01 18.37 1.43
C ALA A 151 -3.83 17.47 0.49
N VAL A 152 -4.95 17.99 0.01
CA VAL A 152 -5.89 17.32 -0.90
C VAL A 152 -5.73 17.81 -2.32
N GLU A 153 -5.51 16.88 -3.26
CA GLU A 153 -5.51 17.14 -4.70
C GLU A 153 -6.63 16.33 -5.35
N VAL A 154 -7.43 16.96 -6.22
CA VAL A 154 -8.56 16.28 -6.88
C VAL A 154 -8.23 16.00 -8.34
N VAL A 155 -8.37 14.73 -8.75
CA VAL A 155 -8.27 14.28 -10.15
C VAL A 155 -9.64 13.77 -10.60
N THR A 156 -10.16 14.26 -11.73
CA THR A 156 -11.47 13.86 -12.27
C THR A 156 -11.35 13.12 -13.59
N ASP A 157 -12.10 12.04 -13.78
CA ASP A 157 -12.22 11.30 -15.04
C ASP A 157 -13.70 11.06 -15.42
N HIS A 158 -13.97 10.68 -16.68
CA HIS A 158 -15.31 10.64 -17.27
C HIS A 158 -16.09 9.32 -17.09
N ASP A 159 -15.48 8.24 -16.62
CA ASP A 159 -16.13 6.93 -16.40
C ASP A 159 -16.32 6.61 -14.91
N ASP A 160 -17.37 5.84 -14.60
CA ASP A 160 -17.86 5.29 -13.31
C ASP A 160 -17.68 6.11 -12.03
N THR A 161 -18.76 6.29 -11.26
CA THR A 161 -18.72 7.15 -10.06
C THR A 161 -18.00 6.45 -8.90
N ARG A 162 -16.79 6.92 -8.56
CA ARG A 162 -15.99 6.33 -7.46
C ARG A 162 -15.03 7.33 -6.84
N VAL A 163 -14.89 7.29 -5.52
CA VAL A 163 -13.84 8.00 -4.78
C VAL A 163 -12.70 7.04 -4.45
N ILE A 164 -11.48 7.40 -4.85
CA ILE A 164 -10.25 6.69 -4.53
C ILE A 164 -9.30 7.64 -3.82
N LEU A 165 -8.84 7.26 -2.62
CA LEU A 165 -7.85 8.00 -1.86
C LEU A 165 -6.47 7.36 -2.05
N VAL A 166 -5.51 8.14 -2.50
CA VAL A 166 -4.10 7.75 -2.59
C VAL A 166 -3.33 8.58 -1.58
N SER A 167 -2.97 7.98 -0.45
CA SER A 167 -2.43 8.70 0.71
C SER A 167 -0.97 8.38 0.94
N GLU A 168 -0.12 9.41 0.95
CA GLU A 168 1.29 9.31 1.34
C GLU A 168 1.42 9.11 2.85
N LEU A 169 2.20 8.12 3.25
CA LEU A 169 2.48 7.78 4.63
C LEU A 169 3.91 8.14 5.04
N SER A 170 4.07 8.42 6.33
CA SER A 170 5.38 8.54 6.99
C SER A 170 6.05 7.20 7.25
N ALA A 171 5.26 6.14 7.50
CA ALA A 171 5.73 4.79 7.77
C ALA A 171 4.66 3.75 7.39
N LEU A 172 5.08 2.51 7.12
CA LEU A 172 4.22 1.38 6.74
C LEU A 172 4.02 0.39 7.90
N SER A 173 3.76 0.91 9.10
CA SER A 173 3.79 0.15 10.36
C SER A 173 2.96 -1.14 10.36
N LYS A 174 1.79 -1.15 9.69
CA LYS A 174 0.97 -2.37 9.51
C LYS A 174 1.71 -3.46 8.74
N PHE A 175 2.39 -3.09 7.66
CA PHE A 175 3.04 -4.03 6.75
C PHE A 175 4.45 -4.42 7.21
N ASP A 176 5.12 -3.55 7.98
CA ASP A 176 6.41 -3.87 8.60
C ASP A 176 6.29 -5.11 9.52
N ALA A 177 5.14 -5.27 10.19
CA ALA A 177 4.85 -6.43 11.02
C ALA A 177 4.74 -7.77 10.26
N TYR A 178 4.69 -7.75 8.92
CA TYR A 178 4.60 -8.97 8.10
C TYR A 178 5.97 -9.59 7.81
N ASP A 179 7.07 -8.87 8.07
CA ASP A 179 8.44 -9.39 7.99
C ASP A 179 9.02 -9.62 9.41
N PRO A 180 8.70 -10.74 10.09
CA PRO A 180 9.25 -11.04 11.41
C PRO A 180 10.77 -11.30 11.39
N LEU A 181 11.38 -11.52 10.22
CA LEU A 181 12.83 -11.68 10.11
C LEU A 181 13.56 -10.36 10.29
N SER A 182 12.86 -9.23 10.08
CA SER A 182 13.40 -7.90 10.30
C SER A 182 13.92 -7.68 11.71
N ASP A 183 13.26 -8.30 12.69
CA ASP A 183 13.60 -8.20 14.11
C ASP A 183 14.73 -9.13 14.55
N ILE A 184 15.11 -10.11 13.72
CA ILE A 184 16.09 -11.15 14.09
C ILE A 184 17.53 -10.62 13.97
N SER A 185 17.80 -9.71 13.05
CA SER A 185 19.17 -9.20 12.78
C SER A 185 19.73 -8.31 13.88
N THR A 186 18.89 -7.64 14.69
CA THR A 186 19.37 -6.68 15.70
C THR A 186 19.58 -7.32 17.07
N LYS A 187 18.90 -8.42 17.38
CA LYS A 187 19.00 -9.08 18.70
C LYS A 187 20.18 -10.04 18.84
N LEU A 188 20.71 -10.55 17.73
CA LEU A 188 21.81 -11.51 17.75
C LEU A 188 23.18 -10.84 17.95
N ASP A 189 23.33 -9.57 17.54
CA ASP A 189 24.59 -8.82 17.70
C ASP A 189 24.76 -8.28 19.14
N ASP A 190 23.67 -8.02 19.87
CA ASP A 190 23.72 -7.48 21.23
C ASP A 190 23.95 -8.55 22.33
N GLU A 191 23.66 -9.83 22.05
CA GLU A 191 23.87 -10.94 23.00
C GLU A 191 25.25 -11.61 22.91
N TYR A 192 26.02 -11.35 21.85
CA TYR A 192 27.37 -11.91 21.68
C TYR A 192 28.35 -10.84 21.15
N PRO A 193 28.99 -10.06 22.05
CA PRO A 193 29.89 -8.98 21.65
C PRO A 193 31.18 -9.42 20.94
N ASP A 194 31.45 -10.73 20.86
CA ASP A 194 32.67 -11.26 20.25
C ASP A 194 32.34 -12.36 19.26
N GLY A 195 32.69 -12.12 18.00
CA GLY A 195 32.41 -13.00 16.87
C GLY A 195 32.83 -14.45 17.10
N VAL A 196 31.84 -15.33 17.20
CA VAL A 196 32.03 -16.76 16.97
C VAL A 196 31.43 -17.06 15.60
N GLY A 197 32.30 -17.04 14.59
CA GLY A 197 31.94 -17.47 13.24
C GLY A 197 31.34 -18.88 13.29
N MET A 198 30.11 -19.00 12.80
CA MET A 198 29.42 -20.28 12.66
C MET A 198 30.20 -21.13 11.64
N ARG A 199 31.09 -22.02 12.11
CA ARG A 199 31.67 -23.08 11.30
C ARG A 199 30.57 -24.10 11.03
N ILE A 200 30.02 -24.05 9.82
CA ILE A 200 29.22 -25.16 9.29
C ILE A 200 30.20 -26.32 9.12
N PHE A 201 30.13 -27.31 10.01
CA PHE A 201 30.85 -28.57 9.86
C PHE A 201 30.20 -29.33 8.70
N THR A 202 30.80 -29.26 7.52
CA THR A 202 30.57 -30.28 6.51
C THR A 202 31.41 -31.49 6.90
N GLU A 203 30.76 -32.58 7.29
CA GLU A 203 31.38 -33.90 7.44
C GLU A 203 31.89 -34.39 6.07
N VAL A 204 33.05 -33.91 5.66
CA VAL A 204 33.88 -34.58 4.65
C VAL A 204 35.31 -34.25 5.05
N ASP A 205 35.92 -35.09 5.87
CA ASP A 205 37.38 -35.30 5.93
C ASP A 205 37.66 -36.35 7.01
N ASN A 206 37.47 -37.61 6.63
CA ASN A 206 38.12 -38.77 7.23
C ASN A 206 38.52 -39.71 6.09
N LEU A 207 39.59 -39.33 5.40
CA LEU A 207 40.40 -40.20 4.55
C LEU A 207 41.86 -39.77 4.72
N GLU A 208 42.51 -40.34 5.73
CA GLU A 208 43.83 -41.01 5.72
C GLU A 208 44.39 -41.17 7.14
#